data_AF-A0AAP7KH99-F1
#
_entry.id   AF-A0AAP7KH99-F1
#
_cell.length_a   1.000
_cell.length_b   1.000
_cell.length_c   1.000
_cell.angle_alpha   90.00
_cell.angle_beta   90.00
_cell.angle_gamma   90.00
#
_symmetry.space_group_name_H-M   'P 1'
#
loop_
_entity.id
_entity.type
_entity.pdbx_description
1 polymer ?
#
loop_
_entity_poly.entity_id
_entity_poly.type
_entity_poly.pdbx_seq_one_letter_code
_entity_poly.pdbx_strand_id
1 'polypeptide(L)'
;MTHDEIDQLLWPFEPLFGRWSDAQIATAAGVSIHAVAGRRRRLGIGSHLQAYDSILGLFTDEHVAQLAGVAKQTITVRRSSLGIPSHRDQQTNPLEVFDPLLGVLSDAAIAQLAGRSPSAVLKRRRKLGITTYRPRSDTPPLKTPHKAGHSGKLASTTKSV
;
A
#
# COMPACT_ATOMS: atom_id res chain seq x y z
N MET A 1 13.03 10.49 37.08
CA MET A 1 12.72 9.08 37.37
C MET A 1 13.94 8.26 37.03
N THR A 2 14.49 7.52 37.99
CA THR A 2 15.67 6.65 37.79
C THR A 2 15.27 5.39 37.01
N HIS A 3 16.25 4.64 36.48
CA HIS A 3 15.96 3.37 35.79
C HIS A 3 15.27 2.36 36.72
N ASP A 4 15.62 2.37 38.01
CA ASP A 4 15.11 1.44 39.02
C ASP A 4 13.64 1.74 39.39
N GLU A 5 13.29 3.03 39.52
CA GLU A 5 11.90 3.48 39.72
C GLU A 5 11.00 3.09 38.53
N ILE A 6 11.50 3.26 37.31
CA ILE A 6 10.78 2.86 36.08
C ILE A 6 10.54 1.34 36.08
N ASP A 7 11.55 0.57 36.46
CA ASP A 7 11.48 -0.89 36.46
C ASP A 7 10.47 -1.40 37.51
N GLN A 8 10.39 -0.76 38.68
CA GLN A 8 9.34 -1.05 39.68
C GLN A 8 7.93 -0.74 39.17
N LEU A 9 7.73 0.37 38.46
CA LEU A 9 6.43 0.73 37.87
C LEU A 9 6.01 -0.20 36.73
N LEU A 10 6.99 -0.76 36.00
CA LEU A 10 6.74 -1.64 34.86
C LEU A 10 6.62 -3.12 35.22
N TRP A 11 7.13 -3.54 36.39
CA TRP A 11 7.09 -4.93 36.86
C TRP A 11 5.70 -5.59 36.74
N PRO A 12 4.59 -4.94 37.15
CA PRO A 12 3.25 -5.55 37.03
C PRO A 12 2.81 -5.80 35.58
N PHE A 13 3.40 -5.09 34.61
CA PHE A 13 3.05 -5.14 33.20
C PHE A 13 3.94 -6.08 32.38
N GLU A 14 5.00 -6.65 32.96
CA GLU A 14 5.93 -7.55 32.24
C GLU A 14 5.23 -8.71 31.50
N PRO A 15 4.21 -9.39 32.06
CA PRO A 15 3.50 -10.44 31.32
C PRO A 15 2.77 -9.97 30.05
N LEU A 16 2.54 -8.66 29.91
CA LEU A 16 1.88 -8.04 28.76
C LEU A 16 2.88 -7.62 27.67
N PHE A 17 4.18 -7.61 27.97
CA PHE A 17 5.21 -7.23 27.01
C PHE A 17 5.23 -8.21 25.84
N GLY A 18 5.27 -7.68 24.61
CA GLY A 18 5.20 -8.50 23.40
C GLY A 18 3.79 -9.00 23.05
N ARG A 19 2.76 -8.68 23.86
CA ARG A 19 1.34 -8.89 23.51
C ARG A 19 0.63 -7.56 23.31
N TRP A 20 0.89 -6.62 24.21
CA TRP A 20 0.39 -5.25 24.13
C TRP A 20 1.39 -4.35 23.44
N SER A 21 0.89 -3.28 22.82
CA SER A 21 1.75 -2.23 22.31
C SER A 21 2.45 -1.49 23.45
N ASP A 22 3.68 -1.04 23.19
CA ASP A 22 4.46 -0.24 24.15
C ASP A 22 3.68 1.03 24.58
N ALA A 23 2.81 1.56 23.69
CA ALA A 23 1.95 2.71 23.98
C ALA A 23 0.85 2.40 25.00
N GLN A 24 0.16 1.26 24.88
CA GLN A 24 -0.88 0.85 25.83
C GLN A 24 -0.30 0.65 27.24
N ILE A 25 0.86 0.00 27.32
CA ILE A 25 1.56 -0.20 28.60
C ILE A 25 2.01 1.14 29.18
N ALA A 26 2.56 2.03 28.35
CA ALA A 26 3.01 3.35 28.78
C ALA A 26 1.86 4.18 29.39
N THR A 27 0.70 4.19 28.72
CA THR A 27 -0.51 4.86 29.23
C THR A 27 -0.99 4.23 30.54
N ALA A 28 -1.02 2.90 30.64
CA ALA A 28 -1.49 2.21 31.84
C ALA A 28 -0.54 2.37 33.04
N ALA A 29 0.77 2.40 32.81
CA ALA A 29 1.80 2.54 33.84
C ALA A 29 2.15 4.00 34.16
N GLY A 30 1.68 4.97 33.37
CA GLY A 30 1.99 6.39 33.56
C GLY A 30 3.44 6.76 33.24
N VAL A 31 4.10 6.02 32.35
CA VAL A 31 5.50 6.25 31.95
C VAL A 31 5.64 6.55 30.47
N SER A 32 6.84 6.91 30.01
CA SER A 32 7.08 7.15 28.58
C SER A 32 7.12 5.84 27.77
N ILE A 33 6.70 5.90 26.51
CA ILE A 33 6.79 4.77 25.56
C ILE A 33 8.24 4.29 25.42
N HIS A 34 9.22 5.20 25.47
CA HIS A 34 10.64 4.87 25.42
C HIS A 34 11.12 4.08 26.65
N ALA A 35 10.55 4.34 27.83
CA ALA A 35 10.85 3.58 29.04
C ALA A 35 10.38 2.13 28.91
N VAL A 36 9.14 1.92 28.43
CA VAL A 36 8.59 0.59 28.13
C VAL A 36 9.43 -0.14 27.08
N ALA A 37 9.69 0.51 25.95
CA ALA A 37 10.50 -0.06 24.87
C ALA A 37 11.95 -0.36 25.30
N GLY A 38 12.50 0.43 26.22
CA GLY A 38 13.79 0.20 26.85
C GLY A 38 13.79 -1.06 27.72
N ARG A 39 12.84 -1.15 28.67
CA ARG A 39 12.68 -2.31 29.56
C ARG A 39 12.41 -3.58 28.78
N ARG A 40 11.50 -3.53 27.80
CA ARG A 40 11.17 -4.67 26.92
C ARG A 40 12.40 -5.21 26.19
N ARG A 41 13.25 -4.33 25.67
CA ARG A 41 14.52 -4.73 25.02
C ARG A 41 15.54 -5.30 26.01
N ARG A 42 15.65 -4.76 27.23
CA ARG A 42 16.52 -5.31 28.28
C ARG A 42 16.12 -6.74 28.69
N LEU A 43 14.81 -7.02 28.68
CA LEU A 43 14.27 -8.36 28.93
C LEU A 43 14.36 -9.30 27.70
N GLY A 44 14.90 -8.83 26.58
CA GLY A 44 15.00 -9.63 25.35
C GLY A 44 13.66 -9.89 24.65
N ILE A 45 12.61 -9.15 25.01
CA ILE A 45 11.25 -9.38 24.48
C ILE A 45 11.05 -8.59 23.18
N GLY A 46 10.54 -9.26 22.16
CA GLY A 46 10.18 -8.64 20.87
C GLY A 46 9.00 -7.67 20.99
N SER A 47 8.82 -6.83 19.97
CA SER A 47 7.60 -6.01 19.88
C SER A 47 6.38 -6.93 19.67
N HIS A 48 5.20 -6.50 20.13
CA HIS A 48 3.95 -7.23 19.85
C HIS A 48 3.69 -7.43 18.36
N LEU A 49 4.27 -6.59 17.51
CA LEU A 49 4.19 -6.71 16.06
C LEU A 49 4.84 -7.99 15.52
N GLN A 50 5.71 -8.66 16.29
CA GLN A 50 6.34 -9.91 15.89
C GLN A 50 5.33 -11.03 15.63
N ALA A 51 4.17 -11.00 16.31
CA ALA A 51 3.08 -11.93 16.07
C ALA A 51 2.49 -11.84 14.64
N TYR A 52 2.73 -10.72 13.93
CA TYR A 52 2.19 -10.46 12.60
C TYR A 52 3.22 -10.64 11.48
N ASP A 53 4.46 -11.03 11.80
CA ASP A 53 5.54 -11.11 10.79
C ASP A 53 5.22 -12.10 9.66
N SER A 54 4.53 -13.20 9.99
CA SER A 54 4.14 -14.24 9.02
C SER A 54 3.11 -13.77 7.99
N ILE A 55 2.36 -12.70 8.28
CA ILE A 55 1.30 -12.18 7.40
C ILE A 55 1.72 -10.91 6.64
N LEU A 56 2.93 -10.41 6.88
CA LEU A 56 3.50 -9.29 6.13
C LEU A 56 3.73 -9.70 4.67
N GLY A 57 3.34 -8.84 3.73
CA GLY A 57 3.40 -9.14 2.29
C GLY A 57 2.22 -9.98 1.79
N LEU A 58 1.70 -10.90 2.60
CA LEU A 58 0.49 -11.67 2.25
C LEU A 58 -0.80 -10.85 2.24
N PHE A 59 -0.85 -9.80 3.06
CA PHE A 59 -1.94 -8.82 3.08
C PHE A 59 -1.39 -7.40 2.93
N THR A 60 -2.29 -6.45 2.66
CA THR A 60 -1.89 -5.04 2.61
C THR A 60 -1.41 -4.56 3.98
N ASP A 61 -0.41 -3.68 3.99
CA ASP A 61 0.11 -3.06 5.22
C ASP A 61 -1.02 -2.40 6.04
N GLU A 62 -2.06 -1.89 5.37
CA GLU A 62 -3.26 -1.30 6.00
C GLU A 62 -4.06 -2.33 6.78
N HIS A 63 -4.32 -3.51 6.19
CA HIS A 63 -5.09 -4.56 6.84
C HIS A 63 -4.35 -5.14 8.06
N VAL A 64 -3.03 -5.37 7.92
CA VAL A 64 -2.20 -5.84 9.04
C VAL A 64 -2.14 -4.79 10.16
N ALA A 65 -2.09 -3.50 9.80
CA ALA A 65 -2.07 -2.42 10.77
C ALA A 65 -3.37 -2.34 11.60
N GLN A 66 -4.52 -2.55 10.95
CA GLN A 66 -5.81 -2.63 11.63
C GLN A 66 -5.87 -3.81 12.59
N LEU A 67 -5.39 -4.99 12.17
CA LEU A 67 -5.31 -6.18 13.04
C LEU A 67 -4.37 -5.95 14.24
N ALA A 68 -3.22 -5.33 14.01
CA ALA A 68 -2.22 -5.08 15.03
C ALA A 68 -2.48 -3.85 15.91
N GLY A 69 -3.51 -3.05 15.58
CA GLY A 69 -3.87 -1.82 16.31
C GLY A 69 -2.82 -0.72 16.21
N VAL A 70 -2.11 -0.60 15.08
CA VAL A 70 -1.04 0.39 14.87
C VAL A 70 -1.27 1.20 13.60
N ALA A 71 -0.50 2.27 13.41
CA ALA A 71 -0.48 3.00 12.15
C ALA A 71 0.12 2.14 11.02
N LYS A 72 -0.43 2.26 9.81
CA LYS A 72 0.08 1.62 8.59
C LYS A 72 1.59 1.80 8.41
N GLN A 73 2.10 3.00 8.65
CA GLN A 73 3.53 3.32 8.48
C GLN A 73 4.43 2.42 9.34
N THR A 74 3.99 2.06 10.55
CA THR A 74 4.72 1.16 11.45
C THR A 74 4.88 -0.23 10.82
N ILE A 75 3.82 -0.75 10.19
CA ILE A 75 3.86 -2.02 9.46
C ILE A 75 4.75 -1.91 8.23
N THR A 76 4.64 -0.83 7.46
CA THR A 76 5.48 -0.59 6.29
C THR A 76 6.98 -0.58 6.65
N VAL A 77 7.35 0.09 7.73
CA VAL A 77 8.74 0.12 8.24
C VAL A 77 9.17 -1.27 8.68
N ARG A 78 8.35 -1.97 9.48
CA ARG A 78 8.66 -3.34 9.94
C ARG A 78 8.85 -4.30 8.78
N ARG A 79 7.89 -4.34 7.84
CA ARG A 79 7.96 -5.16 6.62
C ARG A 79 9.23 -4.87 5.83
N SER A 80 9.55 -3.58 5.61
CA SER A 80 10.74 -3.19 4.85
C SER A 80 12.04 -3.54 5.58
N SER A 81 12.07 -3.43 6.91
CA SER A 81 13.23 -3.83 7.74
C SER A 81 13.51 -5.34 7.72
N LEU A 82 12.47 -6.14 7.49
CA LEU A 82 12.57 -7.59 7.30
C LEU A 82 12.84 -7.98 5.83
N GLY A 83 12.98 -7.01 4.93
CA GLY A 83 13.21 -7.25 3.50
C GLY A 83 12.01 -7.87 2.77
N ILE A 84 10.82 -7.83 3.37
CA ILE A 84 9.62 -8.45 2.78
C ILE A 84 9.02 -7.46 1.75
N PRO A 85 8.77 -7.88 0.49
CA PRO A 85 8.12 -7.02 -0.50
C PRO A 85 6.67 -6.73 -0.12
N SER A 86 6.11 -5.62 -0.60
CA SER A 86 4.71 -5.30 -0.31
C SER A 86 3.78 -6.25 -1.07
N HIS A 87 2.58 -6.48 -0.52
CA HIS A 87 1.53 -7.24 -1.22
C HIS A 87 1.34 -6.80 -2.67
N ARG A 88 1.35 -5.48 -2.90
CA ARG A 88 1.16 -4.93 -4.24
C ARG A 88 2.31 -5.23 -5.18
N ASP A 89 3.53 -5.28 -4.67
CA ASP A 89 4.72 -5.58 -5.48
C ASP A 89 4.79 -7.06 -5.82
N GLN A 90 4.22 -7.93 -4.99
CA GLN A 90 4.12 -9.36 -5.25
C GLN A 90 3.02 -9.73 -6.26
N GLN A 91 2.07 -8.83 -6.52
CA GLN A 91 1.03 -9.06 -7.53
C GLN A 91 1.61 -8.88 -8.94
N THR A 92 1.51 -9.95 -9.74
CA THR A 92 1.85 -9.89 -11.16
C THR A 92 0.94 -8.89 -11.86
N ASN A 93 1.54 -8.02 -12.67
CA ASN A 93 0.75 -7.04 -13.41
C ASN A 93 0.24 -7.70 -14.68
N PRO A 94 -1.09 -7.74 -14.92
CA PRO A 94 -1.65 -8.38 -16.12
C PRO A 94 -1.13 -7.82 -17.44
N LEU A 95 -0.60 -6.59 -17.44
CA LEU A 95 -0.01 -5.97 -18.62
C LEU A 95 1.40 -6.48 -18.97
N GLU A 96 2.00 -7.31 -18.12
CA GLU A 96 3.34 -7.86 -18.32
C GLU A 96 3.47 -8.71 -19.59
N VAL A 97 2.41 -9.43 -19.94
CA VAL A 97 2.32 -10.18 -21.21
C VAL A 97 2.46 -9.28 -22.44
N PHE A 98 2.16 -7.98 -22.31
CA PHE A 98 2.20 -7.00 -23.40
C PHE A 98 3.47 -6.14 -23.41
N ASP A 99 4.44 -6.39 -22.53
CA ASP A 99 5.70 -5.63 -22.48
C ASP A 99 6.46 -5.60 -23.81
N PRO A 100 6.57 -6.70 -24.58
CA PRO A 100 7.25 -6.69 -25.86
C PRO A 100 6.60 -5.76 -26.89
N LEU A 101 5.33 -5.38 -26.71
CA LEU A 101 4.60 -4.50 -27.61
C LEU A 101 4.74 -3.02 -27.25
N LEU A 102 5.21 -2.70 -26.05
CA LEU A 102 5.39 -1.32 -25.60
C LEU A 102 6.43 -0.61 -26.49
N GLY A 103 6.06 0.55 -27.03
CA GLY A 103 6.90 1.31 -27.96
C GLY A 103 6.85 0.82 -29.41
N VAL A 104 6.35 -0.40 -29.66
CA VAL A 104 6.06 -0.94 -31.00
C VAL A 104 4.65 -0.59 -31.45
N LEU A 105 3.69 -0.68 -30.53
CA LEU A 105 2.29 -0.30 -30.74
C LEU A 105 1.94 0.92 -29.89
N SER A 106 0.89 1.63 -30.29
CA SER A 106 0.36 2.73 -29.48
C SER A 106 -0.20 2.19 -28.15
N ASP A 107 -0.06 2.99 -27.08
CA ASP A 107 -0.62 2.65 -25.75
C ASP A 107 -2.13 2.36 -25.83
N ALA A 108 -2.85 2.97 -26.78
CA ALA A 108 -4.27 2.74 -27.04
C ALA A 108 -4.56 1.37 -27.67
N ALA A 109 -3.75 0.93 -28.64
CA ALA A 109 -3.91 -0.38 -29.26
C ALA A 109 -3.63 -1.51 -28.26
N ILE A 110 -2.55 -1.37 -27.47
CA ILE A 110 -2.21 -2.31 -26.41
C ILE A 110 -3.31 -2.35 -25.34
N ALA A 111 -3.87 -1.20 -24.98
CA ALA A 111 -4.97 -1.12 -24.03
C ALA A 111 -6.22 -1.89 -24.51
N GLN A 112 -6.54 -1.80 -25.81
CA GLN A 112 -7.63 -2.59 -26.38
C GLN A 112 -7.35 -4.09 -26.35
N LEU A 113 -6.13 -4.51 -26.74
CA LEU A 113 -5.73 -5.92 -26.69
C LEU A 113 -5.73 -6.49 -25.26
N ALA A 114 -5.30 -5.70 -24.30
CA ALA A 114 -5.21 -6.10 -22.89
C ALA A 114 -6.54 -5.97 -22.13
N GLY A 115 -7.58 -5.36 -22.72
CA GLY A 115 -8.82 -5.01 -22.01
C GLY A 115 -8.59 -4.07 -20.83
N ARG A 116 -7.61 -3.15 -20.94
CA ARG A 116 -7.23 -2.20 -19.88
C ARG A 116 -7.33 -0.76 -20.38
N SER A 117 -7.11 0.20 -19.48
CA SER A 117 -7.10 1.61 -19.86
C SER A 117 -5.77 2.02 -20.49
N PRO A 118 -5.77 2.94 -21.48
CA PRO A 118 -4.53 3.50 -22.05
C PRO A 118 -3.61 4.11 -20.99
N SER A 119 -4.18 4.72 -19.94
CA SER A 119 -3.43 5.28 -18.81
C SER A 119 -2.67 4.21 -18.00
N ALA A 120 -3.19 2.97 -17.91
CA ALA A 120 -2.49 1.87 -17.24
C ALA A 120 -1.28 1.40 -18.04
N VAL A 121 -1.43 1.29 -19.37
CA VAL A 121 -0.34 0.96 -20.30
C VAL A 121 0.73 2.05 -20.29
N LEU A 122 0.32 3.33 -20.34
CA LEU A 122 1.22 4.48 -20.23
C LEU A 122 2.06 4.44 -18.95
N LYS A 123 1.43 4.17 -17.79
CA LYS A 123 2.13 4.05 -16.51
C LYS A 123 3.15 2.91 -16.53
N ARG A 124 2.79 1.76 -17.10
CA ARG A 124 3.70 0.62 -17.23
C ARG A 124 4.88 0.93 -18.15
N ARG A 125 4.61 1.49 -19.33
CA ARG A 125 5.62 1.95 -20.29
C ARG A 125 6.63 2.89 -19.64
N ARG A 126 6.14 3.90 -18.90
CA ARG A 126 6.99 4.84 -18.15
C ARG A 126 7.79 4.15 -17.04
N LYS A 127 7.19 3.20 -16.31
CA LYS A 127 7.88 2.40 -15.29
C LYS A 127 9.05 1.60 -15.87
N LEU A 128 8.91 1.12 -17.11
CA LEU A 128 9.95 0.39 -17.84
C LEU A 128 10.90 1.28 -18.64
N GLY A 129 10.73 2.62 -18.61
CA GLY A 129 11.59 3.56 -19.34
C GLY A 129 11.46 3.50 -20.87
N ILE A 130 10.44 2.84 -21.40
CA ILE A 130 10.25 2.65 -22.85
C ILE A 130 9.69 3.93 -23.47
N THR A 131 10.22 4.37 -24.61
CA THR A 131 9.73 5.57 -25.32
C THR A 131 8.35 5.35 -25.94
N THR A 132 7.60 6.43 -26.17
CA THR A 132 6.30 6.36 -26.85
C THR A 132 6.45 5.81 -28.27
N TYR A 133 5.49 5.01 -28.71
CA TYR A 133 5.34 4.71 -30.13
C TYR A 133 5.17 6.01 -30.93
N ARG A 134 6.01 6.19 -31.96
CA ARG A 134 5.87 7.28 -32.94
C ARG A 134 5.65 6.66 -34.32
N PRO A 135 4.43 6.71 -34.87
CA PRO A 135 4.22 6.32 -36.26
C PRO A 135 5.04 7.24 -37.17
N ARG A 136 5.54 6.70 -38.29
CA ARG A 136 6.08 7.54 -39.37
C ARG A 136 4.97 8.44 -39.89
N SER A 137 5.32 9.63 -40.39
CA SER A 137 4.39 10.64 -40.94
C SER A 137 3.40 10.07 -41.97
N ASP A 138 3.80 9.00 -42.63
CA ASP A 138 3.14 8.35 -43.76
C ASP A 138 2.17 7.24 -43.29
N THR A 139 2.04 7.02 -41.99
CA THR A 139 1.14 6.02 -41.42
C THR A 139 -0.29 6.57 -41.38
N PRO A 140 -1.29 5.88 -41.99
CA PRO A 140 -2.68 6.32 -41.92
C PRO A 140 -3.16 6.41 -40.46
N PRO A 141 -3.93 7.46 -40.09
CA PRO A 141 -4.42 7.60 -38.73
C PRO A 141 -5.33 6.42 -38.36
N LEU A 142 -5.08 5.82 -37.19
CA LEU A 142 -5.96 4.82 -36.61
C LEU A 142 -7.32 5.46 -36.33
N LYS A 143 -8.39 4.91 -36.92
CA LYS A 143 -9.77 5.31 -36.62
C LYS A 143 -10.03 5.06 -35.14
N THR A 144 -9.99 6.11 -34.32
CA THR A 144 -10.45 6.03 -32.93
C THR A 144 -11.95 5.77 -32.96
N PRO A 145 -12.48 4.76 -32.27
CA PRO A 145 -13.92 4.63 -32.11
C PRO A 145 -14.44 5.91 -31.44
N HIS A 146 -15.41 6.54 -32.07
CA HIS A 146 -16.06 7.75 -31.59
C HIS A 146 -16.44 7.58 -30.11
N LYS A 147 -16.09 8.57 -29.27
CA LYS A 147 -16.68 8.72 -27.94
C LYS A 147 -18.21 8.80 -28.10
N ALA A 148 -18.93 7.78 -27.64
CA ALA A 148 -20.37 7.90 -27.43
C ALA A 148 -20.59 9.04 -26.41
N GLY A 149 -21.18 10.14 -26.89
CA GLY A 149 -21.45 11.33 -26.09
C GLY A 149 -22.37 10.99 -24.92
N HIS A 150 -21.94 11.33 -23.71
CA HIS A 150 -22.83 11.45 -22.56
C HIS A 150 -23.58 12.78 -22.69
N SER A 151 -24.68 12.77 -23.45
CA SER A 151 -25.61 13.89 -23.55
C SER A 151 -26.93 13.48 -22.91
N GLY A 152 -27.11 13.86 -21.64
CA GLY A 152 -28.35 13.69 -20.89
C GLY A 152 -28.57 14.86 -19.95
N LYS A 153 -28.76 16.06 -20.51
CA LYS A 153 -29.42 17.16 -19.80
C LYS A 153 -30.88 16.77 -19.61
N LEU A 154 -31.35 16.62 -18.38
CA LEU A 154 -32.77 16.70 -18.06
C LEU A 154 -33.01 18.01 -17.31
N ALA A 155 -33.58 18.99 -18.02
CA ALA A 155 -34.14 20.20 -17.46
C ALA A 155 -35.43 20.54 -18.21
N SER A 156 -36.57 20.42 -17.52
CA SER A 156 -37.85 21.16 -17.71
C SER A 156 -38.87 20.57 -16.73
N THR A 157 -39.31 21.25 -15.66
CA THR A 157 -40.27 22.38 -15.61
C THR A 157 -41.72 21.92 -15.83
N THR A 158 -42.54 22.02 -14.75
CA THR A 158 -44.01 22.31 -14.63
C THR A 158 -44.98 21.67 -15.66
N LYS A 159 -46.18 21.17 -15.34
CA LYS A 159 -47.35 21.83 -14.70
C LYS A 159 -48.57 20.86 -14.73
N SER A 160 -49.55 21.05 -13.83
CA SER A 160 -50.97 20.60 -13.88
C SER A 160 -51.24 19.09 -13.72
N VAL A 161 -52.18 18.60 -12.90
CA VAL A 161 -53.51 19.09 -12.47
C VAL A 161 -53.70 18.88 -10.98
#